data_AF-A0A9P6WVZ6-F1
#
_entry.id   AF-A0A9P6WVZ6-F1
#
_cell.length_a   1.000
_cell.length_b   1.000
_cell.length_c   1.000
_cell.angle_alpha   90.00
_cell.angle_beta   90.00
_cell.angle_gamma   90.00
#
_symmetry.space_group_name_H-M   'P 1'
#
loop_
_entity.id
_entity.type
_entity.pdbx_description
1 polymer ?
#
loop_
_entity_poly.entity_id
_entity_poly.type
_entity_poly.pdbx_seq_one_letter_code
_entity_poly.pdbx_strand_id
1 'polypeptide(L)'
;MSKYDIQVVSHFDVCPNGCFLYPKDDANILFCTYESCQLRRYRKHDQALALRQAGVDLNDSFPSFVAVQQMAVVSVCAALAQMMFDEDKRELFKYRAEQDCTHEDGVYRDIFGGKVYQDSLSNQQQLF
;
A
#
# COMPACT_ATOMS: atom_id res chain seq x y z
N MET A 1 -17.14 10.02 -18.01
CA MET A 1 -15.79 10.28 -18.55
C MET A 1 -14.83 10.40 -17.37
N SER A 2 -14.26 9.28 -16.91
CA SER A 2 -13.20 9.29 -15.87
C SER A 2 -11.88 9.58 -16.58
N LYS A 3 -11.32 10.77 -16.38
CA LYS A 3 -10.18 11.26 -17.17
C LYS A 3 -8.93 11.52 -16.34
N TYR A 4 -8.78 10.90 -15.17
CA TYR A 4 -7.54 10.88 -14.41
C TYR A 4 -7.51 9.63 -13.51
N ASP A 5 -6.98 8.50 -14.02
CA ASP A 5 -6.44 7.45 -13.15
C ASP A 5 -5.14 8.00 -12.53
N ILE A 6 -5.28 8.81 -11.49
CA ILE A 6 -4.14 9.23 -10.68
C ILE A 6 -3.70 7.96 -9.96
N GLN A 7 -2.51 7.47 -10.29
CA GLN A 7 -1.92 6.32 -9.58
C GLN A 7 -1.46 6.79 -8.20
N VAL A 8 -2.40 6.82 -7.25
CA VAL A 8 -2.19 7.32 -5.87
C VAL A 8 -1.25 6.40 -5.08
N VAL A 9 -1.23 5.10 -5.43
CA VAL A 9 -0.45 4.07 -4.75
C VAL A 9 0.61 3.49 -5.69
N SER A 10 1.87 3.62 -5.31
CA SER A 10 3.00 2.99 -5.99
C SER A 10 3.45 1.74 -5.24
N HIS A 11 3.62 0.64 -5.95
CA HIS A 11 4.08 -0.62 -5.38
C HIS A 11 5.55 -0.84 -5.70
N PHE A 12 6.31 -1.26 -4.68
CA PHE A 12 7.72 -1.57 -4.78
C PHE A 12 8.00 -2.96 -4.24
N ASP A 13 8.93 -3.66 -4.87
CA ASP A 13 9.44 -4.91 -4.35
C ASP A 13 10.38 -4.63 -3.18
N VAL A 14 10.27 -5.41 -2.12
CA VAL A 14 11.13 -5.28 -0.94
C VAL A 14 11.65 -6.65 -0.51
N CYS A 15 12.80 -6.65 0.16
CA CYS A 15 13.30 -7.84 0.83
C CYS A 15 12.25 -8.32 1.84
N PRO A 16 12.02 -9.65 2.01
CA PRO A 16 11.08 -10.16 2.99
C PRO A 16 11.32 -9.67 4.42
N ASN A 17 12.58 -9.40 4.78
CA ASN A 17 12.98 -8.84 6.07
C ASN A 17 12.99 -7.30 6.10
N GLY A 18 12.61 -6.63 5.02
CA GLY A 18 12.64 -5.16 4.90
C GLY A 18 14.03 -4.54 4.78
N CYS A 19 15.11 -5.34 4.65
CA CYS A 19 16.49 -4.85 4.63
C CYS A 19 16.85 -4.04 3.37
N PHE A 20 16.13 -4.22 2.27
CA PHE A 20 16.44 -3.61 0.99
C PHE A 20 15.17 -3.35 0.17
N LEU A 21 15.11 -2.18 -0.45
CA LEU A 21 14.08 -1.79 -1.41
C LEU A 21 14.65 -1.97 -2.82
N TYR A 22 14.04 -2.85 -3.61
CA TYR A 22 14.56 -3.12 -4.94
C TYR A 22 14.20 -1.98 -5.91
N PRO A 23 15.13 -1.56 -6.80
CA PRO A 23 14.82 -0.62 -7.86
C PRO A 23 13.74 -1.18 -8.79
N LYS A 24 12.86 -0.30 -9.27
CA LYS A 24 11.77 -0.66 -10.17
C LYS A 24 12.27 -1.11 -11.54
N ASP A 25 13.39 -0.54 -11.97
CA ASP A 25 13.95 -0.71 -13.32
C ASP A 25 15.09 -1.75 -13.36
N ASP A 26 15.27 -2.50 -12.26
CA ASP A 26 16.29 -3.55 -12.20
C ASP A 26 15.70 -4.85 -11.62
N ALA A 27 15.14 -5.67 -12.49
CA ALA A 27 14.67 -7.02 -12.22
C ALA A 27 15.80 -8.05 -12.11
N ASN A 28 17.03 -7.66 -12.43
CA ASN A 28 18.17 -8.57 -12.41
C ASN A 28 18.75 -8.80 -11.01
N ILE A 29 18.38 -7.96 -10.05
CA ILE A 29 18.71 -8.16 -8.63
C ILE A 29 17.79 -9.24 -8.05
N LEU A 30 18.32 -10.47 -7.96
CA LEU A 30 17.57 -11.64 -7.52
C LEU A 30 17.58 -11.87 -6.00
N PHE A 31 18.54 -11.28 -5.30
CA PHE A 31 18.80 -11.47 -3.88
C PHE A 31 18.89 -10.13 -3.15
N CYS A 32 18.58 -10.11 -1.86
CA CYS A 32 18.83 -8.95 -1.02
C CYS A 32 20.34 -8.64 -1.00
N THR A 33 20.71 -7.41 -1.30
CA THR A 33 22.11 -6.96 -1.37
C THR A 33 22.76 -6.80 0.01
N TYR A 34 21.97 -6.82 1.09
CA TYR A 34 22.49 -6.79 2.46
C TYR A 34 23.16 -8.13 2.80
N GLU A 35 24.44 -8.09 3.13
CA GLU A 35 25.33 -9.27 3.24
C GLU A 35 24.83 -10.35 4.20
N SER A 36 24.23 -9.96 5.32
CA SER A 36 23.73 -10.92 6.32
C SER A 36 22.32 -11.47 6.01
N CYS A 37 21.63 -10.94 5.00
CA CYS A 37 20.27 -11.36 4.66
C CYS A 37 20.24 -12.27 3.43
N GLN A 38 20.69 -11.78 2.26
CA GLN A 38 20.77 -12.53 1.00
C GLN A 38 19.49 -13.30 0.61
N LEU A 39 18.32 -12.90 1.13
CA LEU A 39 17.05 -13.56 0.82
C LEU A 39 16.63 -13.34 -0.63
N ARG A 40 15.95 -14.33 -1.21
CA ARG A 40 15.42 -14.29 -2.57
C ARG A 40 14.35 -13.20 -2.74
N ARG A 41 14.42 -12.46 -3.85
CA ARG A 41 13.42 -11.46 -4.24
C ARG A 41 12.13 -12.08 -4.75
N TYR A 42 12.21 -13.08 -5.63
CA TYR A 42 11.06 -13.58 -6.40
C TYR A 42 10.51 -14.91 -5.89
N ARG A 43 9.20 -15.14 -6.09
CA ARG A 43 8.55 -16.43 -5.76
C ARG A 43 9.08 -17.58 -6.61
N LYS A 44 9.25 -17.35 -7.92
CA LYS A 44 9.86 -18.30 -8.88
C LYS A 44 11.35 -18.03 -9.04
N HIS A 45 12.07 -18.02 -7.91
CA HIS A 45 13.48 -17.64 -7.86
C HIS A 45 14.36 -18.51 -8.77
N ASP A 46 14.20 -19.83 -8.74
CA ASP A 46 15.06 -20.75 -9.48
C ASP A 46 14.95 -20.53 -11.00
N GLN A 47 13.75 -20.19 -11.48
CA GLN A 47 13.52 -19.85 -12.89
C GLN A 47 14.20 -18.54 -13.28
N ALA A 48 14.09 -17.50 -12.44
CA ALA A 48 14.76 -16.22 -12.66
C ALA A 48 16.29 -16.38 -12.66
N LEU A 49 16.82 -17.21 -11.75
CA LEU A 49 18.24 -17.51 -11.67
C LEU A 49 18.75 -18.25 -12.91
N ALA A 50 18.01 -19.28 -13.37
CA ALA A 50 18.36 -20.02 -14.57
C ALA A 50 18.41 -19.12 -15.82
N LEU A 51 17.46 -18.19 -15.96
CA LEU A 51 17.42 -17.24 -17.07
C LEU A 51 18.59 -16.25 -17.00
N ARG A 52 18.93 -15.72 -15.82
CA ARG A 52 20.12 -14.88 -15.63
C ARG A 52 21.41 -15.60 -15.97
N GLN A 53 21.53 -16.86 -15.55
CA GLN A 53 22.68 -17.70 -15.88
C GLN A 53 22.77 -18.01 -17.37
N ALA A 54 21.64 -18.07 -18.07
CA ALA A 54 21.57 -18.19 -19.53
C ALA A 54 21.84 -16.87 -20.28
N GLY A 55 22.14 -15.78 -19.57
CA GLY A 55 22.46 -14.47 -20.17
C GLY A 55 21.22 -13.64 -20.56
N VAL A 56 20.03 -14.01 -20.11
CA VAL A 56 18.80 -13.25 -20.37
C VAL A 56 18.73 -12.05 -19.42
N ASP A 57 18.47 -10.86 -19.97
CA ASP A 57 18.12 -9.69 -19.19
C ASP A 57 16.67 -9.78 -18.73
N LEU A 58 16.44 -9.77 -17.41
CA LEU A 58 15.10 -9.90 -16.86
C LEU A 58 14.27 -8.61 -16.96
N ASN A 59 14.91 -7.47 -17.19
CA ASN A 59 14.23 -6.18 -17.36
C ASN A 59 13.31 -6.18 -18.60
N ASP A 60 13.76 -6.83 -19.67
CA ASP A 60 13.03 -6.92 -20.94
C ASP A 60 12.25 -8.25 -21.07
N SER A 61 12.33 -9.12 -20.06
CA SER A 61 11.76 -10.46 -20.13
C SER A 61 10.26 -10.49 -19.77
N PHE A 62 9.47 -11.17 -20.61
CA PHE A 62 8.09 -11.54 -20.32
C PHE A 62 8.04 -13.05 -20.04
N PRO A 63 7.40 -13.52 -18.95
CA PRO A 63 6.56 -12.79 -17.99
C PRO A 63 7.32 -12.10 -16.86
N SER A 64 6.75 -11.00 -16.35
CA SER A 64 7.23 -10.29 -15.16
C SER A 64 7.24 -11.20 -13.92
N PHE A 65 8.35 -11.20 -13.18
CA PHE A 65 8.50 -12.00 -11.96
C PHE A 65 7.83 -11.32 -10.77
N VAL A 66 7.04 -12.09 -10.01
CA VAL A 66 6.37 -11.60 -8.81
C VAL A 66 7.29 -11.72 -7.61
N ALA A 67 7.51 -10.60 -6.91
CA ALA A 67 8.29 -10.57 -5.68
C ALA A 67 7.62 -11.36 -4.54
N VAL A 68 8.44 -11.85 -3.61
CA VAL A 68 7.97 -12.51 -2.38
C VAL A 68 7.22 -11.50 -1.52
N GLN A 69 7.76 -10.29 -1.38
CA GLN A 69 7.19 -9.22 -0.59
C GLN A 69 7.16 -7.90 -1.38
N GLN A 70 6.08 -7.15 -1.21
CA GLN A 70 5.91 -5.82 -1.78
C GLN A 70 5.48 -4.82 -0.71
N MET A 71 5.79 -3.55 -0.95
CA MET A 71 5.39 -2.42 -0.12
C MET A 71 4.67 -1.40 -0.99
N ALA A 72 3.59 -0.84 -0.48
CA ALA A 72 2.86 0.25 -1.10
C ALA A 72 3.31 1.57 -0.47
N VAL A 73 3.70 2.53 -1.31
CA VAL A 73 3.96 3.91 -0.92
C VAL A 73 2.85 4.78 -1.50
N VAL A 74 2.27 5.61 -0.64
CA VAL A 74 1.13 6.46 -0.99
C VAL A 74 1.28 7.84 -0.35
N SER A 75 0.89 8.87 -1.09
CA SER A 75 0.75 10.22 -0.52
C SER A 75 -0.47 10.26 0.40
N VAL A 76 -0.25 10.59 1.67
CA VAL A 76 -1.32 10.72 2.66
C VAL A 76 -2.40 11.69 2.17
N CYS A 77 -2.00 12.86 1.64
CA CYS A 77 -2.94 13.86 1.14
C CYS A 77 -3.71 13.38 -0.09
N ALA A 78 -3.07 12.65 -1.00
CA ALA A 78 -3.74 12.14 -2.19
C ALA A 78 -4.74 11.03 -1.84
N ALA A 79 -4.35 10.10 -0.95
CA ALA A 79 -5.24 9.07 -0.43
C ALA A 79 -6.42 9.70 0.33
N LEU A 80 -6.14 10.69 1.18
CA LEU A 80 -7.18 11.42 1.92
C LEU A 80 -8.15 12.11 0.96
N ALA A 81 -7.63 12.85 -0.03
CA ALA A 81 -8.47 13.50 -1.04
C ALA A 81 -9.34 12.50 -1.78
N GLN A 82 -8.78 11.34 -2.18
CA GLN A 82 -9.54 10.27 -2.81
C GLN A 82 -10.64 9.72 -1.89
N MET A 83 -10.38 9.56 -0.59
CA MET A 83 -11.41 9.18 0.38
C MET A 83 -12.48 10.27 0.58
N MET A 84 -12.13 11.55 0.46
CA MET A 84 -13.10 12.66 0.54
C MET A 84 -13.99 12.78 -0.69
N PHE A 85 -13.55 12.29 -1.86
CA PHE A 85 -14.37 12.24 -3.08
C PHE A 85 -15.32 11.03 -3.12
N ASP A 86 -15.02 9.98 -2.36
CA ASP A 86 -15.87 8.81 -2.21
C ASP A 86 -17.02 9.15 -1.24
N GLU A 87 -18.27 9.17 -1.73
CA GLU A 87 -19.41 9.65 -0.94
C GLU A 87 -19.68 8.82 0.31
N ASP A 88 -19.48 7.49 0.23
CA ASP A 88 -19.69 6.58 1.35
C ASP A 88 -18.63 6.80 2.45
N LYS A 89 -17.38 7.07 2.03
CA LYS A 89 -16.27 7.33 2.97
C LYS A 89 -16.26 8.77 3.47
N ARG A 90 -16.81 9.71 2.70
CA ARG A 90 -16.91 11.14 3.06
C ARG A 90 -17.70 11.33 4.36
N GLU A 91 -18.69 10.48 4.62
CA GLU A 91 -19.47 10.51 5.87
C GLU A 91 -18.60 10.30 7.11
N LEU A 92 -17.53 9.49 7.04
CA LEU A 92 -16.61 9.26 8.15
C LEU A 92 -15.85 10.53 8.57
N PHE A 93 -15.72 11.52 7.68
CA PHE A 93 -15.07 12.80 7.97
C PHE A 93 -16.00 13.81 8.65
N LYS A 94 -17.32 13.60 8.64
CA LYS A 94 -18.28 14.47 9.35
C LYS A 94 -18.19 14.34 10.86
N TYR A 95 -17.57 13.27 11.34
CA TYR A 95 -17.39 12.98 12.76
C TYR A 95 -16.83 14.16 13.58
N ARG A 96 -15.87 14.89 13.01
CA ARG A 96 -15.28 16.05 13.69
C ARG A 96 -16.28 17.19 13.85
N ALA A 97 -17.11 17.46 12.84
CA ALA A 97 -18.12 18.51 12.91
C ALA A 97 -19.19 18.22 13.98
N GLU A 98 -19.47 16.94 14.24
CA GLU A 98 -20.42 16.50 15.27
C GLU A 98 -19.83 16.50 16.69
N GLN A 99 -18.50 16.53 16.83
CA GLN A 99 -17.82 16.51 18.14
C GLN A 99 -17.14 17.82 18.52
N ASP A 100 -16.89 18.72 17.57
CA ASP A 100 -16.34 20.07 17.84
C ASP A 100 -17.25 20.89 18.79
N CYS A 101 -18.56 20.59 18.87
CA CYS A 101 -19.46 21.19 19.85
C CYS A 101 -19.25 20.71 21.30
N THR A 102 -18.40 19.70 21.53
CA THR A 102 -17.97 19.23 22.87
C THR A 102 -16.55 19.65 23.22
N HIS A 103 -15.92 20.48 22.37
CA HIS A 103 -14.58 21.01 22.59
C HIS A 103 -14.54 21.99 23.76
N GLU A 104 -13.57 21.80 24.66
CA GLU A 104 -13.26 22.69 25.78
C GLU A 104 -11.76 23.02 25.75
N ASP A 105 -11.41 24.30 25.80
CA ASP A 105 -10.01 24.75 25.79
C ASP A 105 -9.24 24.17 26.99
N GLY A 106 -8.06 23.61 26.71
CA GLY A 106 -7.18 23.04 27.75
C GLY A 106 -7.55 21.64 28.22
N VAL A 107 -8.60 21.01 27.66
CA VAL A 107 -8.99 19.64 27.99
C VAL A 107 -8.78 18.73 26.78
N TYR A 108 -7.89 17.74 26.91
CA TYR A 108 -7.77 16.68 25.93
C TYR A 108 -8.83 15.60 26.20
N ARG A 109 -9.88 15.55 25.38
CA ARG A 109 -10.85 14.45 25.40
C ARG A 109 -10.52 13.49 24.26
N ASP A 110 -10.51 12.19 24.57
CA ASP A 110 -10.42 11.18 23.53
C ASP A 110 -11.73 11.20 22.73
N ILE A 111 -11.61 11.63 21.48
CA ILE A 111 -12.71 11.79 20.54
C ILE A 111 -13.02 10.41 19.93
N PHE A 112 -12.25 9.33 20.13
CA PHE A 112 -12.53 8.05 19.46
C PHE A 112 -13.45 7.12 20.27
N GLY A 113 -14.77 7.34 20.18
CA GLY A 113 -15.78 6.49 20.83
C GLY A 113 -16.07 5.16 20.12
N GLY A 114 -15.50 4.92 18.93
CA GLY A 114 -15.66 3.69 18.13
C GLY A 114 -17.06 3.42 17.56
N LYS A 115 -18.11 4.06 18.09
CA LYS A 115 -19.51 3.84 17.72
C LYS A 115 -19.80 4.12 16.24
N VAL A 116 -19.33 5.24 15.70
CA VAL A 116 -19.54 5.58 14.27
C VAL A 116 -18.91 4.55 13.33
N TYR A 117 -17.76 4.01 13.71
CA TYR A 117 -17.11 2.93 12.96
C TYR A 117 -17.90 1.62 13.04
N GLN A 118 -18.43 1.27 14.22
CA GLN A 118 -19.29 0.09 14.41
C GLN A 118 -20.61 0.20 13.63
N ASP A 119 -21.22 1.40 13.60
CA ASP A 119 -22.45 1.67 12.86
C ASP A 119 -22.20 1.57 11.34
N SER A 120 -21.06 2.09 10.85
CA SER A 120 -20.65 1.97 9.45
C SER A 120 -20.41 0.52 9.01
N LEU A 121 -19.75 -0.29 9.86
CA LEU A 121 -19.57 -1.73 9.62
C LEU A 121 -20.90 -2.49 9.57
N SER A 122 -21.84 -2.13 10.45
CA SER A 122 -23.16 -2.76 10.54
C SER A 122 -24.00 -2.46 9.29
N ASN A 123 -23.93 -1.23 8.77
CA ASN A 123 -24.65 -0.84 7.55
C ASN A 123 -24.08 -1.49 6.28
N GLN A 124 -22.78 -1.77 6.22
CA GLN A 124 -22.18 -2.52 5.10
C GLN A 124 -22.61 -3.99 5.04
N GLN A 125 -22.99 -4.60 6.17
CA GLN A 125 -23.47 -5.99 6.23
C GLN A 125 -24.92 -6.15 5.74
N GLN A 126 -25.70 -5.06 5.65
CA GLN A 126 -27.09 -5.11 5.17
C GLN A 126 -27.24 -4.98 3.65
N LEU A 127 -26.13 -4.78 2.93
CA LEU A 127 -26.08 -4.62 1.47
C LEU A 127 -25.72 -5.93 0.72
N PHE A 128 -25.65 -7.07 1.43
CA PHE A 128 -25.44 -8.40 0.86
C PHE A 128 -26.54 -9.38 1.28
#